data_AF-A0A9E4D560-F1
#
_entry.id   AF-A0A9E4D560-F1
#
_cell.length_a   1.000
_cell.length_b   1.000
_cell.length_c   1.000
_cell.angle_alpha   90.00
_cell.angle_beta   90.00
_cell.angle_gamma   90.00
#
_symmetry.space_group_name_H-M   'P 1'
#
loop_
_entity.id
_entity.type
_entity.pdbx_description
1 polymer ?
#
loop_
_entity_poly.entity_id
_entity_poly.type
_entity_poly.pdbx_seq_one_letter_code
_entity_poly.pdbx_strand_id
1 'polypeptide(L)'
;MKPLLVLALTLLAASAWADGGVTVPLPRIPPLPTGEQEHLLMQLVTANVVSENCPGHGLTPEEFALVTGSADLVAAALGVLDSNAYDDRFYRPAFAMLDKPDTCDREGPRIRPLINQLIAWGGSLTPRP
;
A
#
# COMPACT_ATOMS: atom_id res chain seq x y z
N MET A 1 9.05 61.89 11.61
CA MET A 1 8.06 61.08 10.87
C MET A 1 8.84 60.05 10.07
N LYS A 2 8.74 58.77 10.42
CA LYS A 2 9.49 57.65 9.80
C LYS A 2 8.44 56.63 9.34
N PRO A 3 8.36 56.26 8.06
CA PRO A 3 7.28 55.41 7.59
C PRO A 3 7.49 53.98 8.08
N LEU A 4 6.43 53.42 8.66
CA LEU A 4 6.32 52.03 9.07
C LEU A 4 6.21 51.19 7.78
N LEU A 5 7.27 50.44 7.45
CA LEU A 5 7.26 49.50 6.33
C LEU A 5 6.48 48.25 6.77
N VAL A 6 5.21 48.16 6.36
CA VAL A 6 4.37 46.96 6.55
C VAL A 6 4.81 45.91 5.53
N LEU A 7 5.56 44.90 5.98
CA LEU A 7 5.92 43.75 5.17
C LEU A 7 4.73 42.77 5.17
N ALA A 8 3.88 42.85 4.15
CA ALA A 8 2.82 41.89 3.92
C ALA A 8 3.42 40.56 3.44
N LEU A 9 3.54 39.57 4.34
CA LEU A 9 3.83 38.18 3.98
C LEU A 9 2.57 37.57 3.34
N THR A 10 2.44 37.69 2.01
CA THR A 10 1.49 36.87 1.26
C THR A 10 2.05 35.46 1.15
N LEU A 11 1.73 34.61 2.13
CA LEU A 11 1.85 33.16 2.02
C LEU A 11 0.91 32.71 0.88
N LEU A 12 1.47 32.57 -0.32
CA LEU A 12 0.86 31.80 -1.40
C LEU A 12 0.77 30.35 -0.88
N ALA A 13 -0.40 29.98 -0.37
CA ALA A 13 -0.75 28.60 -0.10
C ALA A 13 -0.76 27.87 -1.44
N ALA A 14 0.38 27.31 -1.84
CA ALA A 14 0.42 26.32 -2.90
C ALA A 14 -0.49 25.18 -2.43
N SER A 15 -1.56 24.93 -3.17
CA SER A 15 -2.39 23.75 -2.98
C SER A 15 -1.48 22.54 -3.19
N ALA A 16 -0.99 21.94 -2.10
CA ALA A 16 -0.32 20.66 -2.18
C ALA A 16 -1.37 19.65 -2.64
N TRP A 17 -1.35 19.30 -3.93
CA TRP A 17 -2.15 18.20 -4.45
C TRP A 17 -1.59 16.92 -3.84
N ALA A 18 -2.20 16.46 -2.75
CA ALA A 18 -1.88 15.19 -2.11
C ALA A 18 -2.28 13.99 -2.98
N ASP A 19 -3.04 14.22 -4.06
CA ASP A 19 -3.52 13.19 -5.00
C ASP A 19 -2.50 12.75 -6.06
N GLY A 20 -1.23 13.18 -5.96
CA GLY A 20 -0.18 12.85 -6.93
C GLY A 20 0.39 11.43 -6.84
N GLY A 21 -0.36 10.47 -6.30
CA GLY A 21 0.07 9.08 -6.22
C GLY A 21 0.17 8.44 -7.61
N VAL A 22 1.18 7.60 -7.81
CA VAL A 22 1.27 6.78 -9.03
C VAL A 22 0.07 5.86 -9.08
N THR A 23 -0.71 5.90 -10.15
CA THR A 23 -1.80 4.94 -10.39
C THR A 23 -1.38 3.90 -11.41
N VAL A 24 -1.84 2.67 -11.25
CA VAL A 24 -1.52 1.57 -12.17
C VAL A 24 -2.78 0.74 -12.49
N PRO A 25 -2.77 -0.05 -13.58
CA PRO A 25 -3.73 -1.12 -13.77
C PRO A 25 -3.72 -2.11 -12.61
N LEU A 26 -4.86 -2.23 -11.92
CA LEU A 26 -5.06 -3.22 -10.87
C LEU A 26 -5.52 -4.56 -11.46
N PRO A 27 -5.20 -5.69 -10.81
CA PRO A 27 -5.55 -7.02 -11.28
C PRO A 27 -7.06 -7.26 -11.27
N ARG A 28 -7.48 -8.20 -12.12
CA ARG A 28 -8.77 -8.88 -11.98
C ARG A 28 -8.56 -10.14 -11.15
N ILE A 29 -8.72 -10.00 -9.84
CA ILE A 29 -8.54 -11.11 -8.91
C ILE A 29 -9.61 -12.17 -9.18
N PRO A 30 -9.23 -13.42 -9.50
CA PRO A 30 -10.20 -14.48 -9.75
C PRO A 30 -11.01 -14.77 -8.49
N PRO A 31 -12.22 -15.34 -8.60
CA PRO A 31 -12.92 -15.87 -7.45
C PRO A 31 -12.05 -16.90 -6.74
N LEU A 32 -11.65 -16.61 -5.50
CA LEU A 32 -10.86 -17.53 -4.68
C LEU A 32 -11.78 -18.30 -3.71
N PRO A 33 -11.44 -19.56 -3.36
CA PRO A 33 -12.09 -20.32 -2.31
C PRO A 33 -12.19 -19.58 -0.98
N THR A 34 -13.11 -20.03 -0.12
CA THR A 34 -13.28 -19.50 1.23
C THR A 34 -11.96 -19.53 2.00
N GLY A 35 -11.57 -18.40 2.60
CA GLY A 35 -10.32 -18.24 3.34
C GLY A 35 -9.12 -17.84 2.48
N GLU A 36 -9.08 -18.19 1.19
CA GLU A 36 -7.98 -17.79 0.30
C GLU A 36 -7.97 -16.28 0.02
N GLN A 37 -9.15 -15.63 0.01
CA GLN A 37 -9.22 -14.17 -0.08
C GLN A 37 -8.64 -13.48 1.15
N GLU A 38 -8.94 -13.96 2.36
CA GLU A 38 -8.37 -13.41 3.59
C GLU A 38 -6.86 -13.63 3.65
N HIS A 39 -6.40 -14.80 3.20
CA HIS A 39 -4.98 -15.09 3.09
C HIS A 39 -4.28 -14.17 2.08
N LEU A 40 -4.88 -13.94 0.90
CA LEU A 40 -4.35 -12.98 -0.08
C LEU A 40 -4.28 -11.56 0.50
N LEU A 41 -5.32 -11.11 1.20
CA LEU A 41 -5.33 -9.80 1.84
C LEU A 41 -4.21 -9.69 2.89
N MET A 42 -4.02 -10.73 3.71
CA MET A 42 -2.93 -10.76 4.68
C MET A 42 -1.55 -10.71 3.99
N GLN A 43 -1.37 -11.41 2.87
CA GLN A 43 -0.12 -11.34 2.09
C GLN A 43 0.16 -9.94 1.55
N LEU A 44 -0.87 -9.26 1.03
CA LEU A 44 -0.75 -7.89 0.50
C LEU A 44 -0.40 -6.88 1.59
N VAL A 45 -1.07 -6.96 2.74
CA VAL A 45 -0.80 -6.10 3.90
C VAL A 45 0.58 -6.38 4.49
N THR A 46 0.97 -7.66 4.56
CA THR A 46 2.32 -8.06 4.97
C THR A 46 3.37 -7.50 4.03
N ALA A 47 3.16 -7.58 2.71
CA ALA A 47 4.09 -7.05 1.73
C ALA A 47 4.28 -5.54 1.88
N ASN A 48 3.20 -4.79 2.12
CA ASN A 48 3.27 -3.36 2.42
C ASN A 48 4.13 -3.10 3.67
N VAL A 49 3.76 -3.69 4.81
CA VAL A 49 4.48 -3.51 6.09
C VAL A 49 5.96 -3.91 5.97
N VAL A 50 6.26 -5.05 5.38
CA VAL A 50 7.63 -5.53 5.20
C VAL A 50 8.41 -4.60 4.28
N SER A 51 7.81 -4.11 3.19
CA SER A 51 8.53 -3.22 2.28
C SER A 51 8.93 -1.88 2.89
N GLU A 52 8.13 -1.37 3.83
CA GLU A 52 8.39 -0.11 4.52
C GLU A 52 9.37 -0.26 5.70
N ASN A 53 9.60 -1.48 6.19
CA ASN A 53 10.35 -1.72 7.43
C ASN A 53 11.57 -2.64 7.28
N CYS A 54 11.68 -3.40 6.18
CA CYS A 54 12.77 -4.35 5.94
C CYS A 54 13.72 -3.84 4.84
N PRO A 55 15.01 -3.57 5.15
CA PRO A 55 16.00 -3.16 4.16
C PRO A 55 16.12 -4.17 3.01
N GLY A 56 16.21 -3.67 1.76
CA GLY A 56 16.35 -4.50 0.56
C GLY A 56 15.05 -5.08 0.01
N HIS A 57 13.90 -4.82 0.66
CA HIS A 57 12.58 -5.30 0.25
C HIS A 57 11.57 -4.19 -0.09
N GLY A 58 12.05 -2.94 -0.22
CA GLY A 58 11.23 -1.79 -0.59
C GLY A 58 10.53 -1.95 -1.94
N LEU A 59 9.31 -1.42 -2.02
CA LEU A 59 8.55 -1.34 -3.25
C LEU A 59 8.89 -0.05 -4.00
N THR A 60 8.93 -0.13 -5.33
CA THR A 60 8.83 1.07 -6.17
C THR A 60 7.44 1.71 -6.03
N PRO A 61 7.26 3.00 -6.39
CA PRO A 61 5.95 3.64 -6.34
C PRO A 61 4.85 2.88 -7.09
N GLU A 62 5.17 2.33 -8.27
CA GLU A 62 4.26 1.53 -9.09
C GLU A 62 3.89 0.21 -8.41
N GLU A 63 4.86 -0.46 -7.79
CA GLU A 63 4.61 -1.71 -7.05
C GLU A 63 3.81 -1.46 -5.77
N PHE A 64 4.10 -0.36 -5.06
CA PHE A 64 3.32 0.08 -3.90
C PHE A 64 1.86 0.32 -4.30
N ALA A 65 1.63 1.05 -5.39
CA ALA A 65 0.30 1.30 -5.93
C ALA A 65 -0.42 0.01 -6.33
N LEU A 66 0.30 -0.93 -6.95
CA LEU A 66 -0.26 -2.23 -7.33
C LEU A 66 -0.65 -3.06 -6.10
N VAL A 67 0.24 -3.16 -5.10
CA VAL A 67 0.03 -3.95 -3.88
C VAL A 67 -1.10 -3.38 -3.04
N THR A 68 -1.06 -2.08 -2.74
CA THR A 68 -2.08 -1.42 -1.89
C THR A 68 -3.44 -1.36 -2.57
N GLY A 69 -3.50 -0.97 -3.85
CA GLY A 69 -4.76 -0.98 -4.60
C GLY A 69 -5.35 -2.39 -4.78
N SER A 70 -4.51 -3.42 -4.90
CA SER A 70 -5.00 -4.81 -4.89
C SER A 70 -5.54 -5.22 -3.52
N ALA A 71 -4.93 -4.76 -2.43
CA ALA A 71 -5.43 -5.01 -1.07
C ALA A 71 -6.83 -4.41 -0.89
N ASP A 72 -7.05 -3.19 -1.40
CA ASP A 72 -8.36 -2.53 -1.37
C ASP A 72 -9.42 -3.30 -2.15
N LEU A 73 -9.08 -3.87 -3.32
CA LEU A 73 -9.99 -4.74 -4.08
C LEU A 73 -10.40 -5.98 -3.29
N VAL A 74 -9.46 -6.64 -2.61
CA VAL A 74 -9.74 -7.84 -1.81
C VAL A 74 -10.55 -7.48 -0.56
N ALA A 75 -10.19 -6.40 0.14
CA ALA A 75 -10.90 -5.93 1.32
C ALA A 75 -12.36 -5.59 0.98
N ALA A 76 -12.59 -4.90 -0.15
CA ALA A 76 -13.93 -4.61 -0.65
C ALA A 76 -14.71 -5.89 -0.97
N ALA A 77 -14.10 -6.88 -1.63
CA ALA A 77 -14.73 -8.16 -1.94
C ALA A 77 -15.12 -8.97 -0.68
N LEU A 78 -14.32 -8.86 0.38
CA LEU A 78 -14.60 -9.48 1.69
C LEU A 78 -15.61 -8.70 2.54
N GLY A 79 -16.04 -7.51 2.09
CA GLY A 79 -16.91 -6.63 2.88
C GLY A 79 -16.21 -5.98 4.09
N VAL A 80 -14.88 -5.93 4.09
CA VAL A 80 -14.07 -5.26 5.13
C VAL A 80 -14.02 -3.76 4.79
N LEU A 81 -15.10 -3.05 5.12
CA LEU A 81 -15.24 -1.61 4.83
C LEU A 81 -14.97 -0.73 6.06
N ASP A 82 -14.97 -1.33 7.25
CA ASP A 82 -14.66 -0.63 8.49
C ASP A 82 -13.14 -0.60 8.71
N SER A 83 -12.59 0.61 8.89
CA SER A 83 -11.15 0.81 9.03
C SER A 83 -10.60 0.15 10.30
N ASN A 84 -11.36 0.14 11.39
CA ASN A 84 -10.92 -0.51 12.63
C ASN A 84 -10.87 -2.03 12.43
N ALA A 85 -11.89 -2.61 11.82
CA ALA A 85 -11.89 -4.03 11.48
C ALA A 85 -10.73 -4.40 10.53
N TYR A 86 -10.38 -3.52 9.58
CA TYR A 86 -9.22 -3.74 8.70
C TYR A 86 -7.90 -3.69 9.49
N ASP A 87 -7.72 -2.68 10.34
CA ASP A 87 -6.53 -2.56 11.18
C ASP A 87 -6.38 -3.76 12.12
N ASP A 88 -7.42 -4.07 12.89
CA ASP A 88 -7.48 -5.15 13.86
C ASP A 88 -7.15 -6.51 13.26
N ARG A 89 -7.71 -6.80 12.09
CA ARG A 89 -7.63 -8.12 11.47
C ARG A 89 -6.41 -8.31 10.59
N PHE A 90 -5.82 -7.25 10.03
CA PHE A 90 -4.78 -7.38 9.01
C PHE A 90 -3.52 -6.55 9.33
N TYR A 91 -3.62 -5.24 9.53
CA TYR A 91 -2.43 -4.40 9.76
C TYR A 91 -1.77 -4.67 11.11
N ARG A 92 -2.54 -4.74 12.20
CA ARG A 92 -1.97 -5.00 13.54
C ARG A 92 -1.26 -6.34 13.61
N PRO A 93 -1.82 -7.46 13.11
CA PRO A 93 -1.06 -8.72 12.98
C PRO A 93 0.19 -8.59 12.11
N ALA A 94 0.12 -7.86 10.99
CA ALA A 94 1.28 -7.68 10.11
C ALA A 94 2.41 -6.91 10.78
N PHE A 95 2.11 -5.82 11.51
CA PHE A 95 3.09 -5.09 12.30
C PHE A 95 3.66 -5.95 13.44
N ALA A 96 2.83 -6.75 14.13
CA ALA A 96 3.31 -7.64 15.18
C ALA A 96 4.30 -8.71 14.68
N MET A 97 4.34 -8.98 13.37
CA MET A 97 5.37 -9.87 12.81
C MET A 97 6.77 -9.24 12.89
N LEU A 98 6.90 -7.92 12.86
CA LEU A 98 8.19 -7.23 12.90
C LEU A 98 8.93 -7.45 14.24
N ASP A 99 8.22 -7.85 15.29
CA ASP A 99 8.82 -8.23 16.58
C ASP A 99 9.67 -9.50 16.48
N LYS A 100 9.50 -10.29 15.41
CA LYS A 100 10.28 -11.52 15.17
C LYS A 100 11.52 -11.19 14.34
N PRO A 101 12.73 -11.58 14.80
CA PRO A 101 13.99 -11.20 14.15
C PRO A 101 14.16 -11.80 12.74
N ASP A 102 13.43 -12.87 12.42
CA ASP A 102 13.49 -13.57 11.14
C ASP A 102 12.43 -13.09 10.12
N THR A 103 11.62 -12.08 10.46
CA THR A 103 10.50 -11.67 9.59
C THR A 103 10.96 -11.13 8.24
N CYS A 104 12.01 -10.31 8.18
CA CYS A 104 12.50 -9.79 6.91
C CYS A 104 13.01 -10.92 5.99
N ASP A 105 13.78 -11.87 6.54
CA ASP A 105 14.31 -13.01 5.78
C ASP A 105 13.19 -13.95 5.29
N ARG A 106 12.11 -14.09 6.08
CA ARG A 106 11.00 -15.00 5.78
C ARG A 106 9.99 -14.40 4.81
N GLU A 107 9.60 -13.14 5.02
CA GLU A 107 8.51 -12.50 4.28
C GLU A 107 9.00 -11.66 3.10
N GLY A 108 10.18 -11.05 3.19
CA GLY A 108 10.76 -10.22 2.13
C GLY A 108 10.87 -10.94 0.77
N PRO A 109 11.39 -12.19 0.70
CA PRO A 109 11.45 -12.95 -0.55
C PRO A 109 10.08 -13.28 -1.18
N ARG A 110 8.97 -13.14 -0.44
CA ARG A 110 7.61 -13.44 -0.93
C ARG A 110 6.97 -12.28 -1.70
N ILE A 111 7.49 -11.07 -1.55
CA ILE A 111 6.95 -9.85 -2.20
C ILE A 111 6.99 -9.97 -3.72
N ARG A 112 8.13 -10.37 -4.30
CA ARG A 112 8.29 -10.45 -5.76
C ARG A 112 7.35 -11.49 -6.40
N PRO A 113 7.24 -12.73 -5.88
CA PRO A 113 6.22 -13.67 -6.34
C PRO A 113 4.79 -13.14 -6.27
N LEU A 114 4.43 -12.42 -5.20
CA LEU A 114 3.12 -11.81 -5.06
C LEU A 114 2.86 -10.78 -6.16
N ILE A 115 3.79 -9.85 -6.40
CA ILE A 115 3.68 -8.85 -7.48
C ILE A 115 3.52 -9.54 -8.85
N ASN A 116 4.33 -10.57 -9.12
CA ASN A 116 4.24 -11.33 -10.37
C ASN A 116 2.85 -11.98 -10.54
N GLN A 117 2.25 -12.46 -9.46
CA GLN A 117 0.90 -13.03 -9.46
C GLN A 117 -0.16 -11.96 -9.78
N LEU A 118 -0.04 -10.75 -9.20
CA LEU A 118 -0.94 -9.64 -9.50
C LEU A 118 -0.83 -9.22 -10.98
N ILE A 119 0.39 -9.17 -11.52
CA ILE A 119 0.61 -8.91 -12.96
C ILE A 119 -0.01 -10.02 -13.82
N ALA A 120 0.15 -11.29 -13.43
CA ALA A 120 -0.47 -12.42 -14.13
C ALA A 120 -2.01 -12.36 -14.13
N TRP A 121 -2.62 -11.73 -13.11
CA TRP A 121 -4.05 -11.44 -13.05
C TRP A 121 -4.46 -10.15 -13.77
N GLY A 122 -3.58 -9.57 -14.59
CA GLY A 122 -3.88 -8.40 -15.41
C GLY A 122 -3.55 -7.06 -14.76
N GLY A 123 -2.86 -7.07 -13.61
CA GLY A 123 -2.20 -5.88 -13.08
C GLY A 123 -1.04 -5.44 -13.97
N SER A 124 -0.57 -4.20 -13.79
CA SER A 124 0.60 -3.69 -14.49
C SER A 124 1.38 -2.72 -13.61
N LEU A 125 2.66 -2.55 -13.89
CA LEU A 125 3.51 -1.52 -13.30
C LEU A 125 3.67 -0.31 -14.22
N THR A 126 2.90 -0.23 -15.31
CA THR A 126 2.88 0.96 -16.17
C THR A 126 1.97 2.03 -15.55
N PRO A 127 2.50 3.21 -15.20
CA PRO A 127 1.68 4.30 -14.67
C PRO A 127 0.56 4.70 -15.61
N ARG A 128 -0.58 5.12 -15.05
CA ARG A 128 -1.69 5.75 -15.77
C ARG A 128 -1.88 7.21 -15.34
N PRO A 129 -2.29 8.08 -16.28
CA PRO A 129 -2.70 9.44 -15.96
C PRO A 129 -3.91 9.49 -15.03
#